data_AF-W4QZX0-F1
#
_entry.id   AF-W4QZX0-F1
#
_cell.length_a   1.000
_cell.length_b   1.000
_cell.length_c   1.000
_cell.angle_alpha   90.00
_cell.angle_beta   90.00
_cell.angle_gamma   90.00
#
_symmetry.space_group_name_H-M   'P 1'
#
loop_
_entity.id
_entity.type
_entity.pdbx_description
1 polymer ?
#
loop_
_entity_poly.entity_id
_entity_poly.type
_entity_poly.pdbx_seq_one_letter_code
_entity_poly.pdbx_strand_id
1 'polypeptide(L)' 'MIVHPEYQKKGIGSKILTLLTDKCKESGIKWVQLSCARGKIDFYKKFDFLERPIDGPGMYKFI' A
#
# COMPACT_ATOMS: atom_id res chain seq x y z
N MET A 1 -5.07 2.99 5.62
CA MET A 1 -4.30 4.15 6.15
C MET A 1 -5.19 5.37 6.14
N ILE A 2 -5.18 6.15 7.22
CA ILE A 2 -6.03 7.35 7.36
C ILE A 2 -5.13 8.51 7.79
N VAL A 3 -5.29 9.66 7.15
CA VAL A 3 -4.67 10.94 7.54
C VAL A 3 -5.80 11.93 7.77
N HIS A 4 -5.80 12.59 8.93
CA HIS A 4 -6.81 13.59 9.28
C HIS A 4 -6.95 14.64 8.16
N PRO A 5 -8.17 15.06 7.76
CA PRO A 5 -8.38 15.91 6.59
C PRO A 5 -7.49 17.17 6.54
N GLU A 6 -7.33 17.85 7.68
CA GLU A 6 -6.50 19.07 7.81
C GLU A 6 -4.99 18.84 7.62
N TYR A 7 -4.58 17.58 7.59
CA TYR A 7 -3.19 17.13 7.45
C TYR A 7 -2.95 16.41 6.12
N GLN A 8 -3.98 16.27 5.27
CA GLN A 8 -3.83 15.69 3.94
C GLN A 8 -3.06 16.62 3.00
N LYS A 9 -2.57 16.05 1.88
CA LYS A 9 -1.77 16.75 0.85
C LYS A 9 -0.44 17.37 1.34
N LYS A 10 -0.03 17.09 2.58
CA LYS A 10 1.27 17.50 3.17
C LYS A 10 2.35 16.42 3.11
N GLY A 11 2.19 15.41 2.25
CA GLY A 11 3.14 14.28 2.14
C GLY A 11 3.13 13.27 3.30
N ILE A 12 2.29 13.46 4.32
CA ILE A 12 2.25 12.58 5.51
C ILE A 12 1.91 11.13 5.15
N GLY A 13 0.90 10.91 4.30
CA GLY A 13 0.52 9.56 3.87
C GLY A 13 1.66 8.84 3.15
N SER A 14 2.40 9.56 2.30
CA SER A 14 3.60 9.03 1.63
C SER A 14 4.66 8.64 2.63
N LYS A 15 4.96 9.51 3.59
CA LYS A 15 5.96 9.25 4.64
C LYS A 15 5.59 8.03 5.49
N ILE A 16 4.33 7.91 5.90
CA ILE A 16 3.85 6.74 6.66
C ILE A 16 4.02 5.46 5.85
N LEU A 17 3.60 5.45 4.58
CA LEU A 17 3.69 4.27 3.74
C LEU A 17 5.15 3.82 3.54
N THR A 18 6.05 4.76 3.23
CA THR A 18 7.49 4.50 3.11
C THR A 18 8.07 3.90 4.38
N LEU A 19 7.82 4.50 5.55
CA LEU A 19 8.33 3.98 6.82
C LEU A 19 7.84 2.55 7.11
N LEU A 20 6.57 2.24 6.77
CA LEU A 20 6.03 0.90 6.93
C LEU A 20 6.69 -0.10 5.98
N THR A 21 6.82 0.23 4.69
CA THR A 21 7.43 -0.66 3.71
C THR A 21 8.92 -0.87 3.95
N ASP A 22 9.63 0.17 4.39
CA ASP A 22 11.04 0.07 4.78
C ASP A 22 11.20 -0.87 5.96
N LYS A 23 10.33 -0.73 6.98
CA LYS A 23 10.34 -1.63 8.13
C LYS A 23 10.04 -3.08 7.74
N CYS A 24 9.10 -3.30 6.82
CA CYS A 24 8.83 -4.62 6.26
C CYS A 24 10.09 -5.20 5.61
N LYS A 25 10.76 -4.42 4.76
CA LYS A 25 11.98 -4.83 4.06
C LYS A 25 13.11 -5.18 5.04
N GLU A 26 13.37 -4.33 6.02
CA GLU A 26 14.35 -4.56 7.09
C GLU A 26 14.05 -5.83 7.89
N SER A 27 12.76 -6.14 8.07
CA SER A 27 12.31 -7.32 8.81
C SER A 27 12.23 -8.59 7.96
N GLY A 28 12.72 -8.55 6.71
CA GLY A 28 12.66 -9.68 5.78
C GLY A 28 11.27 -10.01 5.24
N ILE A 29 10.28 -9.13 5.42
CA ILE A 29 8.95 -9.28 4.87
C ILE A 29 9.01 -8.95 3.38
N LYS A 30 8.83 -9.99 2.55
CA LYS A 30 8.95 -9.90 1.09
C LYS A 30 7.65 -9.49 0.39
N TRP A 31 6.53 -9.49 1.12
CA TRP A 31 5.23 -9.26 0.52
C TRP A 31 4.33 -8.39 1.39
N VAL A 32 3.82 -7.32 0.79
CA VAL A 32 2.86 -6.40 1.39
C VAL A 32 1.64 -6.34 0.48
N GLN A 33 0.47 -6.59 1.07
CA GLN A 33 -0.80 -6.43 0.38
C GLN A 33 -1.66 -5.38 1.10
N LEU A 34 -2.50 -4.70 0.33
CA LEU A 34 -3.52 -3.81 0.87
C LEU A 34 -4.83 -3.95 0.12
N SER A 35 -5.88 -3.45 0.76
CA SER A 35 -7.16 -3.14 0.13
C SER A 35 -7.24 -1.64 -0.05
N CYS A 36 -7.42 -1.19 -1.29
CA CYS A 36 -7.46 0.23 -1.62
C CYS A 36 -8.92 0.70 -1.68
N ALA A 37 -9.22 1.83 -1.04
CA ALA A 37 -10.51 2.49 -1.21
C ALA A 37 -10.67 3.02 -2.64
N ARG A 38 -11.91 3.10 -3.13
CA ARG A 38 -12.23 3.64 -4.46
C ARG A 38 -11.65 5.05 -4.63
N GLY A 39 -11.03 5.31 -5.79
CA GLY A 39 -10.42 6.62 -6.11
C GLY A 39 -9.08 6.90 -5.42
N LYS A 40 -8.47 5.93 -4.74
CA LYS A 40 -7.13 6.06 -4.13
C LYS A 40 -6.05 5.22 -4.80
N ILE A 41 -6.37 4.55 -5.91
CA ILE A 41 -5.47 3.66 -6.63
C ILE A 41 -4.19 4.40 -7.07
N ASP A 42 -4.33 5.58 -7.68
CA ASP A 42 -3.20 6.35 -8.19
C ASP A 42 -2.26 6.85 -7.09
N PHE A 43 -2.70 6.89 -5.83
CA PHE A 43 -1.80 7.16 -4.72
C PHE A 43 -0.83 5.99 -4.50
N TYR A 44 -1.34 4.76 -4.48
CA TYR A 44 -0.53 3.56 -4.21
C TYR A 44 0.31 3.13 -5.41
N LYS A 45 -0.13 3.38 -6.65
CA LYS A 45 0.68 3.15 -7.86
C LYS A 45 2.02 3.89 -7.86
N LYS A 46 2.12 5.02 -7.16
CA LYS A 46 3.38 5.78 -6.99
C LYS A 46 4.42 5.07 -6.11
N PHE A 47 4.01 4.00 -5.43
CA PHE A 47 4.85 3.15 -4.58
C PHE A 47 4.89 1.72 -5.11
N ASP A 48 4.72 1.55 -6.43
CA ASP A 48 4.81 0.27 -7.14
C ASP A 48 3.80 -0.80 -6.70
N PHE A 49 2.72 -0.41 -6.00
CA PHE A 49 1.60 -1.32 -5.77
C PHE A 49 0.88 -1.59 -7.07
N LEU A 50 0.68 -2.88 -7.36
CA LEU A 50 -0.10 -3.35 -8.49
C LEU A 50 -1.54 -3.62 -8.07
N GLU A 51 -2.47 -3.25 -8.94
CA GLU A 51 -3.88 -3.64 -8.76
C GLU A 51 -4.02 -5.14 -8.90
N ARG A 52 -4.88 -5.74 -8.05
CA ARG A 52 -5.27 -7.14 -8.25
C ARG A 52 -6.20 -7.23 -9.45
N PRO A 53 -6.13 -8.33 -10.23
CA PRO A 53 -7.11 -8.59 -11.30
C PRO A 53 -8.54 -8.48 -10.76
N ILE A 54 -9.40 -7.78 -11.49
CA ILE A 54 -10.81 -7.56 -11.14
C ILE A 54 -11.57 -8.88 -10.98
N ASP A 55 -11.21 -9.88 -11.77
CA ASP A 55 -11.84 -11.19 -11.79
C ASP A 55 -11.16 -12.22 -10.87
N GLY A 56 -10.17 -11.81 -10.07
CA GLY A 56 -9.28 -12.74 -9.35
C GLY A 56 -9.97 -13.47 -8.18
N PRO A 57 -10.20 -14.80 -8.26
CA PRO A 57 -10.63 -15.59 -7.11
C PRO A 57 -9.38 -15.93 -6.30
N GLY A 58 -8.93 -15.01 -5.45
CA GLY A 58 -7.58 -15.06 -4.88
C GLY A 58 -7.25 -16.38 -4.17
N MET A 59 -6.12 -17.00 -4.53
CA MET A 59 -5.39 -17.96 -3.68
C MET A 59 -3.88 -17.76 -3.85
N TYR A 60 -3.13 -17.91 -2.74
CA TYR A 60 -1.67 -17.74 -2.68
C TYR A 60 -1.01 -18.87 -1.87
N LYS A 61 0.24 -19.25 -2.20
CA LYS A 61 1.09 -20.13 -1.39
C LYS A 61 2.57 -19.74 -1.55
N PHE A 62 3.24 -19.48 -0.43
CA PHE A 62 4.70 -19.43 -0.36
C PHE A 62 5.24 -20.82 0.01
N ILE A 63 6.32 -21.24 -0.64
CA ILE A 63 7.15 -22.39 -0.26
C ILE A 63 8.55 -21.89 0.10
#